data_AF-A0AAW4BMC2-F1
#
_entry.id   AF-A0AAW4BMC2-F1
#
_cell.length_a   1.000
_cell.length_b   1.000
_cell.length_c   1.000
_cell.angle_alpha   90.00
_cell.angle_beta   90.00
_cell.angle_gamma   90.00
#
_symmetry.space_group_name_H-M   'P 1'
#
loop_
_entity.id
_entity.type
_entity.pdbx_description
1 polymer ?
#
loop_
_entity_poly.entity_id
_entity_poly.type
_entity_poly.pdbx_seq_one_letter_code
_entity_poly.pdbx_strand_id
1 'polypeptide(L)'
;MDSTDNILFILDAGQISREHQKAILDATIHALNELRLIDPRIEVVTTSSSFPRMFQSYTQDRDGKYGEIPMLEWENYHALGGQNIAIYGDYAGIHGEFYEGSYAKFVARVDYPTPATWIFERRRQVKDRNAADVPREKLYSRAARGIVTSESWDDSLDVWGAKIIREAANNQLGKFGTPAKWISVRLNLHIERITRF
;
A
#
# COMPACT_ATOMS: atom_id res chain seq x y z
N MET A 1 19.89 -35.19 8.52
CA MET A 1 18.87 -34.26 8.00
C MET A 1 19.41 -33.70 6.72
N ASP A 2 18.59 -33.64 5.67
CA ASP A 2 18.93 -32.85 4.49
C ASP A 2 19.18 -31.39 4.89
N SER A 3 20.03 -30.70 4.14
CA SER A 3 20.37 -29.32 4.47
C SER A 3 19.14 -28.41 4.40
N THR A 4 18.94 -27.61 5.44
CA THR A 4 17.94 -26.52 5.52
C THR A 4 18.25 -25.36 4.59
N ASP A 5 19.45 -25.33 3.98
CA ASP A 5 19.92 -24.27 3.09
C ASP A 5 19.02 -24.03 1.85
N ASN A 6 18.10 -24.95 1.55
CA ASN A 6 17.17 -24.85 0.41
C ASN A 6 15.71 -24.60 0.83
N ILE A 7 15.46 -24.24 2.10
CA ILE A 7 14.11 -24.05 2.64
C ILE A 7 13.91 -22.58 3.00
N LEU A 8 12.94 -21.95 2.35
CA LEU A 8 12.45 -20.62 2.70
C LEU A 8 11.15 -20.75 3.50
N PHE A 9 11.14 -20.24 4.73
CA PHE A 9 9.91 -20.16 5.52
C PHE A 9 9.22 -18.82 5.29
N ILE A 10 7.90 -18.84 5.17
CA ILE A 10 7.08 -17.63 5.07
C ILE A 10 6.19 -17.59 6.32
N LEU A 11 6.47 -16.62 7.19
CA LEU A 11 5.63 -16.31 8.34
C LEU A 11 4.61 -15.26 7.92
N ASP A 12 3.41 -15.74 7.58
CA ASP A 12 2.28 -14.88 7.20
C ASP A 12 1.44 -14.51 8.43
N ALA A 13 1.54 -13.23 8.82
CA ALA A 13 0.78 -12.65 9.92
C ALA A 13 -0.59 -12.08 9.48
N GLY A 14 -0.96 -12.19 8.20
CA GLY A 14 -2.27 -11.81 7.70
C GLY A 14 -2.53 -10.30 7.77
N GLN A 15 -3.79 -9.95 8.09
CA GLN A 15 -4.23 -8.57 8.22
C GLN A 15 -3.83 -7.98 9.59
N ILE A 16 -3.08 -6.88 9.59
CA ILE A 16 -2.65 -6.17 10.80
C ILE A 16 -3.48 -4.90 11.00
N SER A 17 -3.74 -4.56 12.27
CA SER A 17 -4.28 -3.28 12.69
C SER A 17 -3.44 -2.69 13.83
N ARG A 18 -3.55 -1.38 14.08
CA ARG A 18 -2.83 -0.72 15.19
C ARG A 18 -3.14 -1.35 16.56
N GLU A 19 -4.37 -1.84 16.74
CA GLU A 19 -4.81 -2.49 17.98
C GLU A 19 -4.04 -3.78 18.28
N HIS A 20 -3.75 -4.58 17.25
CA HIS A 20 -3.12 -5.90 17.41
C HIS A 20 -1.65 -5.95 16.98
N GLN A 21 -1.09 -4.82 16.52
CA GLN A 21 0.26 -4.73 15.94
C GLN A 21 1.34 -5.35 16.84
N LYS A 22 1.33 -5.00 18.14
CA LYS A 22 2.32 -5.52 19.10
C LYS A 22 2.18 -7.02 19.31
N ALA A 23 0.96 -7.52 19.48
CA ALA A 23 0.71 -8.94 19.69
C ALA A 23 1.18 -9.77 18.48
N ILE A 24 0.96 -9.25 17.27
CA ILE A 24 1.42 -9.87 16.02
C ILE A 24 2.95 -9.85 15.91
N LEU A 25 3.60 -8.74 16.28
CA LEU A 25 5.05 -8.66 16.33
C LEU A 25 5.64 -9.67 17.32
N ASP A 26 5.11 -9.73 18.55
CA ASP A 26 5.57 -10.67 19.59
C ASP A 26 5.43 -12.14 19.11
N ALA A 27 4.31 -12.49 18.47
CA ALA A 27 4.08 -13.81 17.91
C ALA A 27 5.04 -14.14 16.76
N THR A 28 5.33 -13.17 15.89
CA THR A 28 6.29 -13.32 14.77
C THR A 28 7.71 -13.55 15.29
N ILE A 29 8.13 -12.78 16.31
CA ILE A 29 9.43 -12.95 16.99
C ILE A 29 9.53 -14.35 17.59
N HIS A 30 8.48 -14.80 18.28
CA HIS A 30 8.47 -16.13 18.88
C HIS A 30 8.62 -17.23 17.83
N ALA A 31 7.80 -17.20 16.77
CA ALA A 31 7.88 -18.18 15.68
C ALA A 31 9.25 -18.20 15.00
N LEU A 32 9.84 -17.03 14.74
CA LEU A 32 11.19 -16.92 14.18
C LEU A 32 12.24 -17.56 15.10
N ASN A 33 12.16 -17.29 16.40
CA ASN A 33 13.10 -17.86 17.37
C ASN A 33 12.98 -19.38 17.44
N GLU A 34 11.77 -19.94 17.42
CA GLU A 34 11.56 -21.39 17.39
C GLU A 34 12.18 -22.04 16.15
N LEU A 35 12.02 -21.42 14.96
CA LEU A 35 12.69 -21.90 13.74
C LEU A 35 14.22 -21.87 13.90
N ARG A 36 14.77 -20.79 14.48
CA ARG A 36 16.21 -20.62 14.65
C ARG A 36 16.84 -21.47 15.75
N LEU A 37 16.03 -21.96 16.70
CA LEU A 37 16.46 -22.99 17.65
C LEU A 37 16.73 -24.33 16.94
N ILE A 38 16.02 -24.61 15.85
CA ILE A 38 16.25 -25.81 15.02
C ILE A 38 17.50 -25.62 14.17
N ASP A 39 17.58 -24.50 13.44
CA ASP A 39 18.78 -24.12 12.68
C ASP A 39 18.85 -22.59 12.52
N PRO A 40 19.93 -21.93 13.01
CA PRO A 40 20.07 -20.48 12.93
C PRO A 40 20.19 -19.94 11.50
N ARG A 41 20.43 -20.80 10.49
CA ARG A 41 20.60 -20.42 9.08
C ARG A 41 19.29 -20.38 8.30
N ILE A 42 18.16 -20.79 8.90
CA ILE A 42 16.86 -20.77 8.22
C ILE A 42 16.51 -19.35 7.76
N GLU A 43 16.28 -19.22 6.46
CA GLU A 43 15.77 -17.99 5.87
C GLU A 43 14.27 -17.86 6.09
N VAL A 44 13.86 -16.67 6.51
CA VAL A 44 12.47 -16.37 6.84
C VAL A 44 12.04 -15.09 6.14
N VAL A 45 10.92 -15.16 5.43
CA VAL A 45 10.14 -14.01 4.99
C VAL A 45 9.07 -13.75 6.04
N THR A 46 8.95 -12.50 6.49
CA THR A 46 7.77 -12.07 7.26
C THR A 46 6.84 -11.29 6.35
N THR A 47 5.57 -11.68 6.29
CA THR A 47 4.59 -11.01 5.43
C THR A 47 3.29 -10.70 6.16
N SER A 48 2.68 -9.58 5.82
CA SER A 48 1.39 -9.14 6.33
C SER A 48 0.87 -7.94 5.54
N SER A 49 -0.31 -7.43 5.90
CA SER A 49 -0.85 -6.20 5.32
C SER A 49 -1.63 -5.39 6.36
N SER A 50 -1.31 -4.11 6.49
CA SER A 50 -2.18 -3.14 7.16
C SER A 50 -3.17 -2.46 6.20
N PHE A 51 -3.12 -2.78 4.91
CA PHE A 51 -3.84 -2.01 3.89
C PHE A 51 -5.35 -2.11 4.13
N PRO A 52 -6.07 -0.99 4.28
CA PRO A 52 -7.40 -1.02 4.83
C PRO A 52 -8.46 -1.35 3.79
N ARG A 53 -9.52 -2.00 4.26
CA ARG A 53 -10.76 -2.14 3.48
C ARG A 53 -11.44 -0.79 3.27
N MET A 54 -11.46 0.05 4.30
CA MET A 54 -12.11 1.36 4.30
C MET A 54 -11.11 2.48 4.56
N PHE A 55 -11.18 3.53 3.74
CA PHE A 55 -10.20 4.63 3.74
C PHE A 55 -10.63 5.81 4.60
N GLN A 56 -11.87 5.83 5.10
CA GLN A 56 -12.44 6.99 5.77
C GLN A 56 -11.82 7.27 7.14
N SER A 57 -11.34 6.25 7.85
CA SER A 57 -10.59 6.42 9.10
C SER A 57 -9.17 6.96 8.90
N TYR A 58 -8.70 7.03 7.65
CA TYR A 58 -7.36 7.45 7.28
C TYR A 58 -7.34 8.82 6.58
N THR A 59 -8.49 9.47 6.40
CA THR A 59 -8.56 10.81 5.82
C THR A 59 -8.13 11.85 6.85
N GLN A 60 -7.23 12.74 6.45
CA GLN A 60 -6.70 13.80 7.32
C GLN A 60 -7.41 15.14 7.12
N ASP A 61 -7.98 15.36 5.94
CA ASP A 61 -8.67 16.60 5.61
C ASP A 61 -10.18 16.52 5.86
N ARG A 62 -10.78 17.67 6.15
CA ARG A 62 -12.22 17.79 6.41
C ARG A 62 -13.09 17.34 5.24
N ASP A 63 -12.59 17.47 4.01
CA ASP A 63 -13.31 17.10 2.79
C ASP A 63 -13.14 15.60 2.44
N GLY A 64 -12.30 14.87 3.18
CA GLY A 64 -12.01 13.46 2.96
C GLY A 64 -11.40 13.16 1.59
N LYS A 65 -10.58 14.09 1.08
CA LYS A 65 -9.85 14.00 -0.18
C LYS A 65 -8.45 13.44 0.02
N TYR A 66 -7.75 13.83 1.06
CA TYR A 66 -6.38 13.42 1.36
C TYR A 66 -6.36 12.49 2.57
N GLY A 67 -5.45 11.52 2.56
CA GLY A 67 -5.24 10.69 3.72
C GLY A 67 -3.94 9.91 3.68
N GLU A 68 -3.66 9.28 4.82
CA GLU A 68 -2.40 8.60 5.09
C GLU A 68 -2.68 7.25 5.74
N ILE A 69 -2.08 6.19 5.20
CA ILE A 69 -2.22 4.82 5.70
C ILE A 69 -0.83 4.34 6.13
N PRO A 70 -0.60 4.11 7.43
CA PRO A 70 0.66 3.58 7.92
C PRO A 70 0.87 2.14 7.43
N MET A 71 2.10 1.81 7.04
CA MET A 71 2.51 0.45 6.67
C MET A 71 2.99 -0.28 7.93
N LEU A 72 2.07 -0.90 8.66
CA LEU A 72 2.39 -1.52 9.96
C LEU A 72 3.29 -2.75 9.79
N GLU A 73 3.17 -3.43 8.66
CA GLU A 73 4.07 -4.50 8.23
C GLU A 73 5.52 -4.02 8.09
N TRP A 74 5.73 -2.79 7.61
CA TRP A 74 7.07 -2.19 7.48
C TRP A 74 7.63 -1.77 8.84
N GLU A 75 6.78 -1.18 9.69
CA GLU A 75 7.15 -0.87 11.09
C GLU A 75 7.56 -2.14 11.86
N ASN A 76 6.75 -3.21 11.76
CA ASN A 76 7.02 -4.48 12.42
C ASN A 76 8.29 -5.14 11.87
N TYR A 77 8.52 -5.09 10.56
CA TYR A 77 9.74 -5.59 9.93
C TYR A 77 11.00 -4.92 10.50
N HIS A 78 11.00 -3.59 10.63
CA HIS A 78 12.13 -2.89 11.24
C HIS A 78 12.25 -3.17 12.74
N ALA A 79 11.13 -3.26 13.48
CA ALA A 79 11.14 -3.60 14.89
C ALA A 79 11.68 -5.01 15.17
N LEU A 80 11.50 -5.94 14.21
CA LEU A 80 12.09 -7.28 14.24
C LEU A 80 13.62 -7.27 14.05
N GLY A 81 14.18 -6.20 13.48
CA GLY A 81 15.61 -6.07 13.13
C GLY A 81 15.88 -6.01 11.62
N GLY A 82 14.83 -5.93 10.80
CA GLY A 82 14.90 -5.73 9.35
C GLY A 82 15.71 -6.81 8.64
N GLN A 83 16.48 -6.40 7.63
CA GLN A 83 17.22 -7.29 6.71
C GLN A 83 18.27 -8.16 7.39
N ASN A 84 18.71 -7.80 8.60
CA ASN A 84 19.64 -8.62 9.38
C ASN A 84 18.95 -9.85 9.99
N ILE A 85 17.62 -9.82 10.08
CA ILE A 85 16.81 -10.81 10.80
C ILE A 85 15.83 -11.52 9.87
N ALA A 86 15.22 -10.86 8.89
CA ALA A 86 14.28 -11.48 7.98
C ALA A 86 14.26 -10.78 6.61
N ILE A 87 13.65 -11.45 5.64
CA ILE A 87 13.30 -10.88 4.34
C ILE A 87 11.93 -10.20 4.48
N TYR A 88 11.81 -8.98 3.97
CA TYR A 88 10.53 -8.27 3.95
C TYR A 88 9.60 -8.87 2.90
N GLY A 89 8.35 -9.12 3.29
CA GLY A 89 7.24 -9.41 2.40
C GLY A 89 6.01 -8.63 2.82
N ASP A 90 5.10 -8.40 1.88
CA ASP A 90 3.79 -7.83 2.15
C ASP A 90 2.78 -8.24 1.07
N TYR A 91 1.54 -7.77 1.21
CA TYR A 91 0.49 -8.02 0.22
C TYR A 91 0.44 -6.92 -0.86
N ALA A 92 1.54 -6.20 -1.09
CA ALA A 92 1.66 -5.11 -2.06
C ALA A 92 0.54 -4.05 -1.96
N GLY A 93 0.20 -3.64 -0.73
CA GLY A 93 -0.89 -2.68 -0.49
C GLY A 93 -2.28 -3.21 -0.92
N ILE A 94 -2.51 -4.51 -0.77
CA ILE A 94 -3.80 -5.17 -0.93
C ILE A 94 -4.31 -5.62 0.44
N HIS A 95 -5.60 -5.44 0.67
CA HIS A 95 -6.26 -5.90 1.87
C HIS A 95 -6.33 -7.44 1.91
N GLY A 96 -5.99 -8.05 3.05
CA GLY A 96 -5.74 -9.50 3.12
C GLY A 96 -6.98 -10.40 3.09
N GLU A 97 -8.17 -9.85 3.39
CA GLU A 97 -9.39 -10.64 3.47
C GLU A 97 -10.27 -10.49 2.22
N PHE A 98 -10.79 -11.63 1.75
CA PHE A 98 -11.79 -11.65 0.69
C PHE A 98 -13.18 -11.34 1.25
N TYR A 99 -13.98 -10.56 0.51
CA TYR A 99 -15.35 -10.25 0.91
C TYR A 99 -16.30 -10.35 -0.28
N GLU A 100 -17.49 -10.92 -0.04
CA GLU A 100 -18.58 -10.91 -0.99
C GLU A 100 -19.07 -9.47 -1.24
N GLY A 101 -19.32 -9.14 -2.51
CA GLY A 101 -19.39 -7.77 -2.99
C GLY A 101 -20.62 -7.00 -2.52
N SER A 102 -20.40 -5.85 -1.87
CA SER A 102 -21.29 -4.71 -2.06
C SER A 102 -20.77 -3.87 -3.24
N TYR A 103 -21.66 -3.35 -4.08
CA TYR A 103 -21.28 -2.45 -5.17
C TYR A 103 -20.63 -1.19 -4.60
N ALA A 104 -19.30 -1.14 -4.59
CA ALA A 104 -18.58 0.04 -4.16
C ALA A 104 -18.92 1.20 -5.08
N LYS A 105 -19.41 2.31 -4.50
CA LYS A 105 -19.61 3.55 -5.25
C LYS A 105 -18.27 4.01 -5.81
N PHE A 106 -18.26 4.39 -7.09
CA PHE A 106 -17.07 4.88 -7.76
C PHE A 106 -16.45 6.07 -7.00
N VAL A 107 -15.14 5.98 -6.79
CA VAL A 107 -14.29 7.05 -6.29
C VAL A 107 -12.99 7.01 -7.09
N ALA A 108 -12.60 8.11 -7.70
CA ALA A 108 -11.28 8.22 -8.31
C ALA A 108 -10.26 8.33 -7.17
N ARG A 109 -9.40 7.32 -6.99
CA ARG A 109 -8.34 7.31 -5.98
C ARG A 109 -6.99 7.09 -6.65
N VAL A 110 -6.00 7.87 -6.23
CA VAL A 110 -4.59 7.71 -6.58
C VAL A 110 -3.83 7.52 -5.28
N ASP A 111 -3.07 6.44 -5.19
CA ASP A 111 -2.26 6.07 -4.04
C ASP A 111 -0.77 6.28 -4.39
N TYR A 112 0.04 6.74 -3.45
CA TYR A 112 1.48 6.94 -3.63
C TYR A 112 2.23 6.47 -2.38
N PRO A 113 3.20 5.55 -2.49
CA PRO A 113 3.94 5.07 -1.32
C PRO A 113 5.03 6.07 -0.94
N THR A 114 5.19 6.30 0.35
CA THR A 114 6.32 6.99 1.00
C THR A 114 7.00 6.01 1.96
N PRO A 115 8.16 6.34 2.56
CA PRO A 115 8.74 5.50 3.60
C PRO A 115 7.71 5.24 4.71
N ALA A 116 7.42 3.97 4.99
CA ALA A 116 6.49 3.48 6.01
C ALA A 116 5.02 3.94 5.90
N THR A 117 4.60 4.65 4.85
CA THR A 117 3.23 5.20 4.74
C THR A 117 2.77 5.25 3.30
N TRP A 118 1.48 5.10 3.08
CA TRP A 118 0.82 5.43 1.82
C TRP A 118 0.11 6.76 1.96
N ILE A 119 0.39 7.71 1.08
CA ILE A 119 -0.50 8.85 0.90
C ILE A 119 -1.53 8.51 -0.18
N PHE A 120 -2.75 9.04 -0.05
CA PHE A 120 -3.74 8.92 -1.09
C PHE A 120 -4.51 10.22 -1.32
N GLU A 121 -4.95 10.39 -2.55
CA GLU A 121 -5.87 11.43 -2.97
C GLU A 121 -7.11 10.80 -3.61
N ARG A 122 -8.29 11.27 -3.20
CA ARG A 122 -9.58 10.77 -3.69
C ARG A 122 -10.53 11.86 -4.11
N ARG A 123 -11.24 11.65 -5.22
CA ARG A 123 -12.27 12.55 -5.76
C ARG A 123 -13.56 11.77 -5.99
N ARG A 124 -14.64 12.25 -5.36
CA ARG A 124 -15.98 11.69 -5.51
C ARG A 124 -16.78 12.53 -6.51
N GLN A 125 -17.80 11.92 -7.09
CA GLN A 125 -18.84 12.67 -7.79
C GLN A 125 -19.50 13.63 -6.81
N VAL A 126 -19.56 14.92 -7.14
CA VAL A 126 -20.42 15.86 -6.41
C VAL A 126 -21.81 15.70 -7.01
N LYS A 127 -22.75 15.19 -6.22
CA LYS A 127 -24.14 15.05 -6.65
C LYS A 127 -24.83 16.40 -6.49
N ASP A 128 -24.79 17.21 -7.54
CA ASP A 128 -25.70 18.34 -7.68
C ASP A 128 -26.84 17.92 -8.62
N ARG A 129 -28.09 18.15 -8.20
CA ARG A 129 -29.28 17.74 -8.97
C ARG A 129 -29.35 18.42 -10.35
N ASN A 130 -28.68 19.55 -10.52
CA ASN A 130 -28.74 20.37 -11.73
C ASN A 130 -27.43 20.40 -12.53
N ALA A 131 -26.37 19.72 -12.08
CA ALA A 131 -25.08 19.71 -12.77
C ALA A 131 -24.85 18.38 -13.50
N ALA A 132 -24.24 18.46 -14.69
CA ALA A 132 -23.76 17.27 -15.39
C ALA A 132 -22.66 16.58 -14.59
N ASP A 133 -22.63 15.26 -14.68
CA ASP A 133 -21.60 14.46 -14.04
C ASP A 133 -20.20 14.85 -14.55
N VAL A 134 -19.28 15.12 -13.63
CA VAL A 134 -17.86 15.29 -13.93
C VAL A 134 -17.32 13.98 -14.51
N PRO A 135 -16.65 13.99 -15.68
CA PRO A 135 -16.03 12.80 -16.25
C PRO A 135 -15.02 12.18 -15.29
N ARG A 136 -14.95 10.85 -15.25
CA ARG A 136 -14.06 10.10 -14.34
C ARG A 136 -12.60 10.49 -14.52
N GLU A 137 -12.22 10.76 -15.75
CA GLU A 137 -10.87 11.17 -16.14
C GLU A 137 -10.49 12.46 -15.42
N LYS A 138 -11.40 13.44 -15.40
CA LYS A 138 -11.18 14.72 -14.70
C LYS A 138 -11.11 14.55 -13.18
N LEU A 139 -11.82 13.57 -12.62
CA LEU A 139 -11.70 13.22 -11.19
C LEU A 139 -10.34 12.60 -10.88
N TYR A 140 -9.85 11.69 -11.72
CA TYR A 140 -8.51 11.13 -11.60
C TYR A 140 -7.41 12.19 -11.82
N SER A 141 -7.54 13.10 -12.80
CA SER A 141 -6.57 14.22 -12.97
C SER A 141 -6.45 15.06 -11.70
N ARG A 142 -7.58 15.34 -11.05
CA ARG A 142 -7.63 16.15 -9.83
C ARG A 142 -7.02 15.41 -8.63
N ALA A 143 -7.18 14.10 -8.55
CA ALA A 143 -6.54 13.27 -7.54
C ALA A 143 -5.02 13.19 -7.77
N ALA A 144 -4.60 12.88 -9.00
CA ALA A 144 -3.20 12.84 -9.40
C ALA A 144 -2.50 14.18 -9.17
N ARG A 145 -3.18 15.31 -9.46
CA ARG A 145 -2.64 16.63 -9.15
C ARG A 145 -2.36 16.83 -7.67
N GLY A 146 -3.27 16.36 -6.81
CA GLY A 146 -3.07 16.42 -5.36
C GLY A 146 -1.83 15.66 -4.91
N ILE A 147 -1.59 14.49 -5.50
CA ILE A 147 -0.37 13.69 -5.23
C ILE A 147 0.89 14.43 -5.67
N VAL A 148 0.97 14.93 -6.91
CA VAL A 148 2.21 15.60 -7.40
C VAL A 148 2.48 16.95 -6.73
N THR A 149 1.49 17.57 -6.10
CA THR A 149 1.68 18.81 -5.32
C THR A 149 1.92 18.54 -3.83
N SER A 150 1.87 17.28 -3.39
CA SER A 150 2.20 16.92 -2.01
C SER A 150 3.69 17.11 -1.77
N GLU A 151 4.07 17.55 -0.57
CA GLU A 151 5.47 17.63 -0.13
C GLU A 151 6.16 16.27 -0.13
N SER A 152 5.39 15.17 -0.08
CA SER A 152 5.90 13.80 -0.15
C SER A 152 6.19 13.31 -1.57
N TRP A 153 5.81 14.08 -2.60
CA TRP A 153 6.13 13.76 -3.98
C TRP A 153 7.64 13.83 -4.21
N ASP A 154 8.16 12.86 -4.96
CA ASP A 154 9.58 12.78 -5.29
C ASP A 154 9.75 12.94 -6.79
N ASP A 155 10.19 14.12 -7.21
CA ASP A 155 10.42 14.43 -8.61
C ASP A 155 11.56 13.61 -9.23
N SER A 156 12.44 13.01 -8.42
CA SER A 156 13.51 12.16 -8.91
C SER A 156 13.07 10.72 -9.18
N LEU A 157 11.86 10.33 -8.74
CA LEU A 157 11.33 8.98 -8.95
C LEU A 157 10.92 8.78 -10.41
N ASP A 158 11.83 8.23 -11.21
CA ASP A 158 11.58 7.90 -12.61
C ASP A 158 11.20 6.44 -12.80
N VAL A 159 9.93 6.13 -12.51
CA VAL A 159 9.33 4.81 -12.72
C VAL A 159 7.98 4.93 -13.42
N TRP A 160 7.51 3.84 -14.01
CA TRP A 160 6.30 3.83 -14.82
C TRP A 160 5.08 4.40 -14.07
N GLY A 161 4.83 3.97 -12.83
CA GLY A 161 3.69 4.44 -12.05
C GLY A 161 3.76 5.95 -11.74
N ALA A 162 4.96 6.47 -11.46
CA ALA A 162 5.17 7.90 -11.22
C ALA A 162 4.91 8.72 -12.49
N LYS A 163 5.37 8.23 -13.65
CA LYS A 163 5.07 8.81 -14.96
C LYS A 163 3.56 8.87 -15.23
N ILE A 164 2.81 7.81 -14.95
CA ILE A 164 1.35 7.80 -15.13
C ILE A 164 0.66 8.84 -14.24
N ILE A 165 1.10 9.00 -12.97
CA ILE A 165 0.57 10.05 -12.09
C ILE A 165 0.86 11.44 -12.65
N ARG A 166 2.08 11.69 -13.14
CA ARG A 166 2.47 12.97 -13.78
C ARG A 166 1.62 13.28 -15.01
N GLU A 167 1.45 12.30 -15.90
CA GLU A 167 0.60 12.44 -17.09
C GLU A 167 -0.86 12.73 -16.71
N ALA A 168 -1.41 11.99 -15.75
CA ALA A 168 -2.77 12.21 -15.26
C ALA A 168 -2.96 13.60 -14.65
N ALA A 169 -2.00 14.10 -13.86
CA ALA A 169 -2.03 15.44 -13.28
C ALA A 169 -2.11 16.56 -14.35
N ASN A 170 -1.49 16.30 -15.51
CA ASN A 170 -1.51 17.14 -16.72
C ASN A 170 -2.71 16.87 -17.66
N ASN A 171 -3.71 16.12 -17.19
CA ASN A 171 -4.91 15.72 -17.94
C ASN A 171 -4.63 14.76 -19.13
N GLN A 172 -3.51 14.05 -19.11
CA GLN A 172 -3.13 13.07 -20.12
C GLN A 172 -3.38 11.64 -19.63
N LEU A 173 -4.64 11.31 -19.32
CA LEU A 173 -4.96 10.00 -18.70
C LEU A 173 -4.94 8.82 -19.68
N GLY A 174 -5.06 9.08 -20.99
CA GLY A 174 -5.20 8.02 -21.99
C GLY A 174 -6.28 7.02 -21.59
N LYS A 175 -5.87 5.79 -21.25
CA LYS A 175 -6.79 4.70 -20.87
C LYS A 175 -7.03 4.59 -19.34
N PHE A 176 -6.46 5.44 -18.48
CA PHE A 176 -6.51 5.33 -17.01
C PHE A 176 -7.81 5.87 -16.36
N GLY A 177 -8.97 5.61 -16.95
CA GLY A 177 -10.29 6.02 -16.43
C GLY A 177 -10.97 5.04 -15.47
N THR A 178 -10.30 3.94 -15.08
CA THR A 178 -10.90 2.81 -14.33
C THR A 178 -10.07 2.42 -13.10
N PRO A 179 -10.71 2.06 -11.96
CA PRO A 179 -9.99 1.71 -10.73
C PRO A 179 -8.91 0.62 -10.88
N ALA A 180 -9.19 -0.43 -11.66
CA ALA A 180 -8.25 -1.54 -11.84
C ALA A 180 -6.86 -1.10 -12.34
N LYS A 181 -6.79 -0.08 -13.21
CA LYS A 181 -5.52 0.42 -13.75
C LYS A 181 -4.69 1.17 -12.71
N TRP A 182 -5.37 1.84 -11.77
CA TRP A 182 -4.73 2.54 -10.67
C TRP A 182 -4.19 1.58 -9.61
N ILE A 183 -4.75 0.37 -9.49
CA ILE A 183 -4.13 -0.71 -8.70
C ILE A 183 -2.78 -1.08 -9.33
N SER A 184 -2.69 -1.23 -10.65
CA SER A 184 -1.41 -1.51 -11.33
C SER A 184 -0.37 -0.40 -11.09
N VAL A 185 -0.78 0.87 -11.16
CA VAL A 185 0.10 2.02 -10.84
C VAL A 185 0.64 1.92 -9.42
N ARG A 186 -0.23 1.66 -8.44
CA ARG A 186 0.15 1.50 -7.04
C ARG A 186 1.14 0.35 -6.84
N LEU A 187 0.87 -0.82 -7.43
CA LEU A 187 1.73 -2.00 -7.31
C LEU A 187 3.13 -1.72 -7.87
N ASN A 188 3.22 -1.07 -9.04
CA ASN A 188 4.50 -0.69 -9.61
C ASN A 188 5.27 0.26 -8.67
N LEU A 189 4.61 1.32 -8.19
CA LEU A 189 5.25 2.26 -7.26
C LEU A 189 5.73 1.58 -5.99
N HIS A 190 4.94 0.64 -5.44
CA HIS A 190 5.31 -0.11 -4.25
C HIS A 190 6.61 -0.89 -4.44
N ILE A 191 6.65 -1.73 -5.47
CA ILE A 191 7.79 -2.61 -5.76
C ILE A 191 9.05 -1.78 -6.02
N GLU A 192 8.91 -0.69 -6.77
CA GLU A 192 10.03 0.20 -7.08
C GLU A 192 10.54 0.97 -5.87
N ARG A 193 9.69 1.24 -4.87
CA ARG A 193 10.09 1.98 -3.66
C ARG A 193 10.62 1.05 -2.57
N ILE A 194 9.98 -0.09 -2.36
CA ILE A 194 10.37 -1.06 -1.33
C ILE A 194 11.75 -1.66 -1.58
N THR A 195 12.20 -1.70 -2.84
CA THR A 195 13.55 -2.15 -3.23
C THR A 195 14.62 -1.08 -3.07
N ARG A 196 14.22 0.18 -2.79
CA ARG A 196 15.12 1.35 -2.69
C ARG A 196 15.15 1.96 -1.28
N PHE A 197 14.23 1.54 -0.40
CA PHE A 197 14.19 1.93 1.01
C PHE A 197 15.07 1.01 1.84
#